data_AF-A0A1V9HG19-F1
#
_entry.id   AF-A0A1V9HG19-F1
#
_cell.length_a   1.000
_cell.length_b   1.000
_cell.length_c   1.000
_cell.angle_alpha   90.00
_cell.angle_beta   90.00
_cell.angle_gamma   90.00
#
_symmetry.space_group_name_H-M   'P 1'
#
loop_
_entity.id
_entity.type
_entity.pdbx_description
1 polymer ?
#
loop_
_entity_poly.entity_id
_entity_poly.type
_entity_poly.pdbx_seq_one_letter_code
_entity_poly.pdbx_strand_id
1 'polypeptide(L)'
;MAAAPAQRVVDERSAAQKQADEVLRSTRLETLPVAEFGGDFIALAKRLGKDTVDVERLIGDSRHDAATAFDFARTRMQGWFGSSERLLQLKGKLRAGDERIEQLDTRLRLLQRIEQDFERREADALKTDPQPRALHLERLLAMNGLARVTAPNLLRSEGDRGDRGRLFEVRIEHTPQSNGDNPAPWFVHIHTDKSVTSAGVCALHYKELTAVHLKTAREVNLGARWEEVMRALGNTGAKVHRATIGSKLLGQLLVAGAGGHQ
;
A
#
# COMPACT_ATOMS: atom_id res chain seq x y z
N MET A 1 13.48 31.50 64.67
CA MET A 1 12.60 31.50 63.48
C MET A 1 12.79 30.19 62.74
N ALA A 2 11.81 29.29 62.80
CA ALA A 2 11.81 28.07 62.00
C ALA A 2 11.24 28.39 60.61
N ALA A 3 11.97 28.05 59.55
CA ALA A 3 11.52 28.25 58.17
C ALA A 3 10.31 27.35 57.89
N ALA A 4 9.23 27.93 57.36
CA ALA A 4 8.05 27.21 56.94
C ALA A 4 8.41 26.23 55.80
N PRO A 5 7.87 25.00 55.81
CA PRO A 5 8.16 24.03 54.76
C PRO A 5 7.55 24.51 53.44
N ALA A 6 8.33 24.45 52.36
CA ALA A 6 7.86 24.77 51.02
C ALA A 6 6.69 23.85 50.65
N GLN A 7 5.52 24.44 50.36
CA GLN A 7 4.37 23.72 49.83
C GLN A 7 4.75 23.03 48.52
N ARG A 8 4.75 21.69 48.53
CA ARG A 8 4.82 20.90 47.31
C ARG A 8 3.53 21.13 46.52
N VAL A 9 3.61 21.88 45.42
CA VAL A 9 2.54 21.96 44.43
C VAL A 9 2.37 20.55 43.85
N VAL A 10 1.28 19.88 44.22
CA VAL A 10 0.93 18.56 43.67
C VAL A 10 0.36 18.80 42.29
N ASP A 11 0.95 18.16 41.28
CA ASP A 11 0.45 18.22 39.91
C ASP A 11 -0.85 17.42 39.78
N GLU A 12 -1.98 18.12 39.85
CA GLU A 12 -3.36 17.59 39.81
C GLU A 12 -3.75 16.99 38.46
N ARG A 13 -2.90 17.13 37.43
CA ARG A 13 -3.20 16.60 36.10
C ARG A 13 -3.26 15.08 36.13
N SER A 14 -4.28 14.54 35.47
CA SER A 14 -4.40 13.10 35.18
C SER A 14 -3.24 12.61 34.31
N ALA A 15 -3.02 11.30 34.29
CA ALA A 15 -2.03 10.67 33.40
C ALA A 15 -2.29 11.00 31.92
N ALA A 16 -3.57 11.04 31.50
CA ALA A 16 -3.96 11.40 30.13
C ALA A 16 -3.62 12.85 29.79
N GLN A 17 -3.86 13.79 30.71
CA GLN A 17 -3.49 15.20 30.54
C GLN A 17 -1.97 15.37 30.44
N LYS A 18 -1.20 14.65 31.26
CA LYS A 18 0.27 14.67 31.19
C LYS A 18 0.79 14.13 29.86
N GLN A 19 0.21 13.02 29.38
CA GLN A 19 0.57 12.44 28.09
C GLN A 19 0.18 13.35 26.92
N ALA A 20 -0.97 14.03 26.99
CA ALA A 20 -1.38 15.02 25.99
C ALA A 20 -0.42 16.22 25.97
N ASP A 21 -0.04 16.74 27.14
CA ASP A 21 0.94 17.82 27.24
C ASP A 21 2.31 17.42 26.66
N GLU A 22 2.77 16.18 26.92
CA GLU A 22 4.02 15.66 26.34
C GLU A 22 3.96 15.60 24.81
N VAL A 23 2.87 15.06 24.26
CA VAL A 23 2.67 14.99 22.81
C VAL A 23 2.62 16.38 22.18
N LEU A 24 1.88 17.31 22.77
CA LEU A 24 1.75 18.69 22.27
C LEU A 24 3.07 19.47 22.39
N ARG A 25 3.91 19.16 23.38
CA ARG A 25 5.25 19.76 23.54
C ARG A 25 6.32 19.17 22.64
N SER A 26 6.08 18.02 22.04
CA SER A 26 7.05 17.30 21.20
C SER A 26 7.32 18.02 19.87
N THR A 27 7.31 17.32 18.72
CA THR A 27 7.41 17.94 17.40
C THR A 27 6.33 19.03 17.26
N ARG A 28 6.65 20.29 17.01
CA ARG A 28 5.62 21.33 16.81
C ARG A 28 5.12 21.34 15.38
N LEU A 29 4.22 20.42 15.04
CA LEU A 29 3.61 20.30 13.70
C LEU A 29 2.92 21.60 13.28
N GLU A 30 2.41 22.35 14.25
CA GLU A 30 1.67 23.60 14.09
C GLU A 30 2.56 24.74 13.56
N THR A 31 3.88 24.62 13.70
CA THR A 31 4.85 25.56 13.12
C THR A 31 5.30 25.21 11.71
N LEU A 32 4.91 24.03 11.21
CA LEU A 32 5.28 23.59 9.88
C LEU A 32 4.25 24.04 8.84
N PRO A 33 4.68 24.40 7.63
CA PRO A 33 3.77 24.79 6.57
C PRO A 33 3.23 23.55 5.86
N VAL A 34 2.48 22.71 6.59
CA VAL A 34 1.92 21.44 6.08
C VAL A 34 1.05 21.65 4.84
N ALA A 35 0.27 22.74 4.82
CA ALA A 35 -0.58 23.07 3.68
C ALA A 35 0.22 23.46 2.43
N GLU A 36 1.30 24.23 2.61
CA GLU A 36 2.19 24.68 1.53
C GLU A 36 2.93 23.49 0.90
N PHE A 37 3.41 22.56 1.73
CA PHE A 37 4.04 21.33 1.27
C PHE A 37 3.04 20.25 0.82
N GLY A 38 1.74 20.54 0.84
CA GLY A 38 0.70 19.57 0.45
C GLY A 38 0.66 18.31 1.32
N GLY A 39 1.31 18.29 2.49
CA GLY A 39 1.49 17.10 3.31
C GLY A 39 2.78 16.31 3.03
N ASP A 40 3.70 16.80 2.19
CA ASP A 40 4.97 16.10 1.88
C ASP A 40 5.78 15.81 3.14
N PHE A 41 5.70 14.56 3.59
CA PHE A 41 6.30 14.13 4.84
C PHE A 41 7.84 14.19 4.82
N ILE A 42 8.49 14.06 3.65
CA ILE A 42 9.94 14.16 3.50
C ILE A 42 10.37 15.62 3.61
N ALA A 43 9.70 16.53 2.89
CA ALA A 43 9.99 17.96 2.95
C ALA A 43 9.77 18.52 4.38
N LEU A 44 8.67 18.10 5.02
CA LEU A 44 8.37 18.45 6.41
C LEU A 44 9.42 17.90 7.38
N ALA A 45 9.88 16.66 7.18
CA ALA A 45 10.92 16.06 8.00
C ALA A 45 12.26 16.78 7.86
N LYS A 46 12.65 17.16 6.63
CA LYS A 46 13.82 18.00 6.37
C LYS A 46 13.74 19.35 7.07
N ARG A 47 12.56 19.98 7.07
CA ARG A 47 12.32 21.25 7.79
C ARG A 47 12.52 21.13 9.30
N LEU A 48 12.26 19.94 9.86
CA LEU A 48 12.52 19.59 11.25
C LEU A 48 13.97 19.13 11.52
N GLY A 49 14.85 19.14 10.51
CA GLY A 49 16.22 18.65 10.63
C GLY A 49 16.32 17.13 10.83
N LYS A 50 15.33 16.36 10.37
CA LYS A 50 15.37 14.90 10.42
C LYS A 50 16.20 14.33 9.26
N ASP A 51 16.91 13.24 9.54
CA ASP A 51 17.58 12.46 8.50
C ASP A 51 16.54 11.71 7.66
N THR A 52 16.53 12.00 6.36
CA THR A 52 15.58 11.47 5.38
C THR A 52 16.26 10.61 4.31
N VAL A 53 17.59 10.46 4.36
CA VAL A 53 18.40 9.87 3.29
C VAL A 53 17.95 8.45 2.95
N ASP A 54 17.76 7.60 3.96
CA ASP A 54 17.32 6.22 3.73
C ASP A 54 15.90 6.12 3.18
N VAL A 55 14.98 7.00 3.61
CA VAL A 55 13.61 7.01 3.11
C VAL A 55 13.59 7.41 1.64
N GLU A 56 14.31 8.48 1.29
CA GLU A 56 14.43 8.94 -0.10
C GLU A 56 15.08 7.89 -0.99
N ARG A 57 16.14 7.25 -0.52
CA ARG A 57 16.84 6.18 -1.24
C ARG A 57 15.93 4.99 -1.51
N LEU A 58 15.15 4.55 -0.52
CA LEU A 58 14.30 3.36 -0.66
C LEU A 58 13.08 3.62 -1.54
N ILE A 59 12.43 4.79 -1.39
CA ILE A 59 11.26 5.13 -2.22
C ILE A 59 11.67 5.48 -3.66
N GLY A 60 12.84 6.09 -3.85
CA GLY A 60 13.31 6.54 -5.17
C GLY A 60 13.98 5.47 -6.03
N ASP A 61 14.30 4.30 -5.48
CA ASP A 61 15.01 3.24 -6.20
C ASP A 61 14.07 2.07 -6.53
N SER A 62 13.69 1.97 -7.81
CA SER A 62 12.77 0.96 -8.35
C SER A 62 13.25 -0.49 -8.22
N ARG A 63 14.49 -0.72 -7.76
CA ARG A 63 14.98 -2.06 -7.41
C ARG A 63 14.47 -2.53 -6.05
N HIS A 64 14.00 -1.62 -5.21
CA HIS A 64 13.37 -1.96 -3.93
C HIS A 64 11.87 -2.21 -4.16
N ASP A 65 11.38 -3.25 -3.50
CA ASP A 65 9.96 -3.57 -3.41
C ASP A 65 9.19 -2.40 -2.78
N ALA A 66 8.24 -1.83 -3.50
CA ALA A 66 7.53 -0.63 -3.06
C ALA A 66 6.80 -0.85 -1.72
N ALA A 67 6.16 -2.01 -1.52
CA ALA A 67 5.46 -2.31 -0.26
C ALA A 67 6.42 -2.28 0.94
N THR A 68 7.61 -2.88 0.80
CA THR A 68 8.64 -2.90 1.84
C THR A 68 9.23 -1.50 2.09
N ALA A 69 9.50 -0.74 1.03
CA ALA A 69 10.00 0.63 1.14
C ALA A 69 9.02 1.53 1.90
N PHE A 70 7.71 1.41 1.62
CA PHE A 70 6.68 2.19 2.30
C PHE A 70 6.40 1.72 3.73
N ASP A 71 6.64 0.45 4.10
CA ASP A 71 6.61 0.05 5.53
C ASP A 71 7.70 0.73 6.35
N PHE A 72 8.91 0.79 5.80
CA PHE A 72 10.01 1.53 6.41
C PHE A 72 9.68 3.03 6.50
N ALA A 73 9.20 3.62 5.41
CA ALA A 73 8.85 5.03 5.38
C ALA A 73 7.72 5.38 6.36
N ARG A 74 6.69 4.54 6.49
CA ARG A 74 5.60 4.71 7.46
C ARG A 74 6.14 4.72 8.89
N THR A 75 7.03 3.79 9.21
CA THR A 75 7.69 3.71 10.52
C THR A 75 8.48 5.00 10.83
N ARG A 76 9.21 5.53 9.85
CA ARG A 76 9.98 6.78 10.00
C ARG A 76 9.06 8.00 10.14
N MET A 77 8.05 8.12 9.28
CA MET A 77 7.04 9.18 9.33
C MET A 77 6.37 9.23 10.70
N GLN A 78 5.90 8.09 11.21
CA GLN A 78 5.28 7.99 12.53
C GLN A 78 6.26 8.33 13.66
N GLY A 79 7.53 7.97 13.53
CA GLY A 79 8.58 8.37 14.47
C GLY A 79 8.85 9.88 14.49
N TRP A 80 8.64 10.59 13.39
CA TRP A 80 8.85 12.04 13.31
C TRP A 80 7.64 12.85 13.76
N PHE A 81 6.44 12.41 13.40
CA PHE A 81 5.23 13.21 13.53
C PHE A 81 4.19 12.62 14.51
N GLY A 82 4.32 11.35 14.87
CA GLY A 82 3.28 10.57 15.57
C GLY A 82 2.32 9.89 14.59
N SER A 83 1.23 9.31 15.11
CA SER A 83 0.13 8.75 14.32
C SER A 83 -1.22 9.34 14.73
N SER A 84 -2.12 9.51 13.77
CA SER A 84 -3.50 10.00 14.03
C SER A 84 -4.25 9.09 14.99
N GLU A 85 -4.05 7.77 14.89
CA GLU A 85 -4.63 6.77 15.79
C GLU A 85 -4.25 7.05 17.25
N ARG A 86 -2.97 7.30 17.54
CA ARG A 86 -2.50 7.58 18.90
C ARG A 86 -3.10 8.87 19.44
N LEU A 87 -3.25 9.90 18.59
CA LEU A 87 -3.89 11.16 18.98
C LEU A 87 -5.37 10.97 19.30
N LEU A 88 -6.09 10.19 18.48
CA LEU A 88 -7.49 9.86 18.70
C LEU A 88 -7.70 9.08 20.01
N GLN A 89 -6.88 8.05 20.25
CA GLN A 89 -6.92 7.28 21.49
C GLN A 89 -6.64 8.17 22.72
N LEU A 90 -5.71 9.11 22.61
CA LEU A 90 -5.38 10.03 23.70
C LEU A 90 -6.50 11.04 23.95
N LYS A 91 -7.05 11.63 22.89
CA LYS A 91 -8.22 12.52 22.95
C LYS A 91 -9.41 11.84 23.64
N GLY A 92 -9.68 10.58 23.30
CA GLY A 92 -10.77 9.79 23.90
C GLY A 92 -10.62 9.52 25.40
N LYS A 93 -9.43 9.71 25.98
CA LYS A 93 -9.16 9.58 27.41
C LYS A 93 -9.31 10.89 28.20
N LEU A 94 -9.47 12.02 27.51
CA LEU A 94 -9.67 13.31 28.15
C LEU A 94 -11.15 13.54 28.48
N ARG A 95 -11.42 14.32 29.52
CA ARG A 95 -12.78 14.70 29.88
C ARG A 95 -13.30 15.74 28.89
N ALA A 96 -14.61 15.72 28.63
CA ALA A 96 -15.26 16.76 27.84
C ALA A 96 -14.97 18.15 28.45
N GLY A 97 -14.60 19.11 27.60
CA GLY A 97 -14.21 20.46 28.02
C GLY A 97 -12.74 20.63 28.42
N ASP A 98 -11.89 19.60 28.33
CA ASP A 98 -10.45 19.75 28.51
C ASP A 98 -9.85 20.63 27.40
N GLU A 99 -9.14 21.69 27.78
CA GLU A 99 -8.54 22.67 26.86
C GLU A 99 -7.57 22.06 25.82
N ARG A 100 -7.00 20.89 26.12
CA ARG A 100 -6.06 20.19 25.22
C ARG A 100 -6.76 19.58 24.02
N ILE A 101 -8.07 19.36 24.10
CA ILE A 101 -8.86 18.72 23.04
C ILE A 101 -8.74 19.52 21.73
N GLU A 102 -8.88 20.84 21.78
CA GLU A 102 -8.77 21.71 20.59
C GLU A 102 -7.35 21.70 19.98
N GLN A 103 -6.33 21.62 20.83
CA GLN A 103 -4.94 21.54 20.37
C GLN A 103 -4.67 20.19 19.70
N LEU A 104 -5.16 19.09 20.30
CA LEU A 104 -5.08 17.75 19.71
C LEU A 104 -5.86 17.66 18.40
N ASP A 105 -7.01 18.32 18.29
CA ASP A 105 -7.80 18.36 17.05
C ASP A 105 -7.10 19.14 15.94
N THR A 106 -6.46 20.25 16.27
CA THR A 106 -5.63 20.98 15.32
C THR A 106 -4.48 20.11 14.80
N ARG A 107 -3.78 19.45 15.72
CA ARG A 107 -2.68 18.56 15.37
C ARG A 107 -3.13 17.34 14.56
N LEU A 108 -4.28 16.77 14.91
CA LEU A 108 -4.87 15.64 14.20
C LEU A 108 -5.15 16.00 12.74
N ARG A 109 -5.73 17.17 12.46
CA ARG A 109 -5.96 17.65 11.08
C ARG A 109 -4.67 17.77 10.27
N LEU A 110 -3.61 18.29 10.89
CA LEU A 110 -2.30 18.41 10.24
C LEU A 110 -1.71 17.03 9.93
N LEU A 111 -1.75 16.12 10.89
CA LEU A 111 -1.20 14.78 10.74
C LEU A 111 -1.98 13.95 9.72
N GLN A 112 -3.32 14.05 9.71
CA GLN A 112 -4.16 13.42 8.70
C GLN A 112 -3.80 13.86 7.29
N ARG A 113 -3.44 15.14 7.09
CA ARG A 113 -3.01 15.63 5.77
C ARG A 113 -1.66 15.02 5.35
N ILE A 114 -0.75 14.81 6.29
CA ILE A 114 0.53 14.13 6.04
C ILE A 114 0.30 12.65 5.72
N GLU A 115 -0.54 11.98 6.50
CA GLU A 115 -0.89 10.56 6.28
C GLU A 115 -1.63 10.35 4.95
N GLN A 116 -2.52 11.27 4.56
CA GLN A 116 -3.18 11.23 3.24
C GLN A 116 -2.18 11.38 2.09
N ASP A 117 -1.23 12.31 2.20
CA ASP A 117 -0.17 12.46 1.20
C ASP A 117 0.70 11.21 1.11
N PHE A 118 1.01 10.61 2.27
CA PHE A 118 1.77 9.38 2.36
C PHE A 118 1.04 8.20 1.67
N GLU A 119 -0.21 7.94 2.02
CA GLU A 119 -1.03 6.87 1.43
C GLU A 119 -1.18 7.04 -0.08
N ARG A 120 -1.34 8.29 -0.52
CA ARG A 120 -1.40 8.66 -1.93
C ARG A 120 -0.10 8.29 -2.66
N ARG A 121 1.08 8.62 -2.11
CA ARG A 121 2.38 8.22 -2.68
C ARG A 121 2.59 6.71 -2.64
N GLU A 122 2.16 6.04 -1.56
CA GLU A 122 2.23 4.58 -1.45
C GLU A 122 1.43 3.93 -2.58
N ALA A 123 0.17 4.34 -2.76
CA ALA A 123 -0.68 3.81 -3.83
C ALA A 123 -0.06 4.00 -5.22
N ASP A 124 0.50 5.18 -5.51
CA ASP A 124 1.14 5.47 -6.80
C ASP A 124 2.38 4.59 -7.05
N ALA A 125 3.22 4.39 -6.03
CA ALA A 125 4.38 3.52 -6.11
C ALA A 125 3.97 2.05 -6.30
N LEU A 126 2.99 1.56 -5.54
CA LEU A 126 2.51 0.18 -5.67
C LEU A 126 1.98 -0.09 -7.08
N LYS A 127 1.19 0.81 -7.68
CA LYS A 127 0.61 0.66 -9.03
C LYS A 127 1.67 0.53 -10.12
N THR A 128 2.86 1.08 -9.91
CA THR A 128 3.93 1.18 -10.91
C THR A 128 5.14 0.31 -10.60
N ASP A 129 5.08 -0.49 -9.54
CA ASP A 129 6.15 -1.39 -9.15
C ASP A 129 6.51 -2.34 -10.32
N PRO A 130 7.81 -2.44 -10.69
CA PRO A 130 8.23 -3.25 -11.82
C PRO A 130 8.12 -4.76 -11.59
N GLN A 131 8.02 -5.20 -10.33
CA GLN A 131 7.96 -6.59 -9.92
C GLN A 131 6.80 -6.82 -8.94
N PRO A 132 5.55 -6.61 -9.36
CA PRO A 132 4.41 -6.60 -8.46
C PRO A 132 4.19 -7.97 -7.82
N ARG A 133 3.74 -7.98 -6.57
CA ARG A 133 3.53 -9.18 -5.74
C ARG A 133 2.13 -9.19 -5.14
N ALA A 134 1.75 -10.33 -4.56
CA ALA A 134 0.48 -10.47 -3.84
C ALA A 134 0.24 -9.32 -2.83
N LEU A 135 1.27 -8.97 -2.04
CA LEU A 135 1.18 -7.88 -1.06
C LEU A 135 0.83 -6.52 -1.69
N HIS A 136 1.32 -6.23 -2.89
CA HIS A 136 0.98 -4.99 -3.61
C HIS A 136 -0.51 -4.96 -3.96
N LEU A 137 -1.03 -6.06 -4.49
CA LEU A 137 -2.46 -6.17 -4.80
C LEU A 137 -3.34 -6.12 -3.56
N GLU A 138 -2.95 -6.77 -2.47
CA GLU A 138 -3.68 -6.75 -1.19
C GLU A 138 -3.81 -5.32 -0.66
N ARG A 139 -2.72 -4.56 -0.68
CA ARG A 139 -2.72 -3.14 -0.28
C ARG A 139 -3.54 -2.28 -1.22
N LEU A 140 -3.39 -2.47 -2.53
CA LEU A 140 -4.19 -1.73 -3.51
C LEU A 140 -5.69 -2.02 -3.35
N LEU A 141 -6.09 -3.26 -3.06
CA LEU A 141 -7.49 -3.57 -2.73
C LEU A 141 -7.95 -2.85 -1.47
N ALA A 142 -7.16 -2.85 -0.40
CA ALA A 142 -7.49 -2.16 0.86
C ALA A 142 -7.61 -0.64 0.69
N MET A 143 -6.82 -0.05 -0.23
CA MET A 143 -6.83 1.38 -0.54
C MET A 143 -7.80 1.77 -1.67
N ASN A 144 -8.62 0.85 -2.19
CA ASN A 144 -9.46 1.09 -3.37
C ASN A 144 -8.66 1.60 -4.59
N GLY A 145 -7.43 1.12 -4.76
CA GLY A 145 -6.48 1.49 -5.81
C GLY A 145 -6.71 0.80 -7.16
N LEU A 146 -7.73 -0.06 -7.28
CA LEU A 146 -8.10 -0.76 -8.51
C LEU A 146 -9.36 -0.13 -9.10
N ALA A 147 -9.31 0.25 -10.37
CA ALA A 147 -10.46 0.78 -11.10
C ALA A 147 -11.38 -0.33 -11.59
N ARG A 148 -10.79 -1.43 -12.08
CA ARG A 148 -11.54 -2.55 -12.65
C ARG A 148 -10.75 -3.85 -12.56
N VAL A 149 -11.46 -4.93 -12.29
CA VAL A 149 -10.96 -6.30 -12.46
C VAL A 149 -11.88 -6.99 -13.47
N THR A 150 -11.34 -7.71 -14.45
CA THR A 150 -12.16 -8.43 -15.43
C THR A 150 -12.51 -9.84 -14.93
N ALA A 151 -13.59 -10.41 -15.45
CA ALA A 151 -13.80 -11.85 -15.34
C ALA A 151 -12.63 -12.63 -16.03
N PRO A 152 -12.38 -13.89 -15.63
CA PRO A 152 -11.36 -14.72 -16.28
C PRO A 152 -11.63 -14.92 -17.78
N ASN A 153 -10.71 -14.47 -18.62
CA ASN A 153 -10.77 -14.66 -20.06
C ASN A 153 -9.88 -15.83 -20.47
N LEU A 154 -10.37 -16.71 -21.34
CA LEU A 154 -9.60 -17.83 -21.88
C LEU A 154 -8.47 -17.31 -22.79
N LEU A 155 -7.22 -17.66 -22.47
CA LEU A 155 -6.09 -17.48 -23.38
C LEU A 155 -5.92 -18.73 -24.24
N ARG A 156 -6.24 -18.57 -25.52
CA ARG A 156 -6.22 -19.66 -26.50
C ARG A 156 -4.83 -20.25 -26.65
N SER A 157 -4.76 -21.57 -26.49
CA SER A 157 -3.57 -22.37 -26.69
C SER A 157 -3.84 -23.51 -27.68
N GLU A 158 -2.77 -24.07 -28.24
CA GLU A 158 -2.88 -25.23 -29.13
C GLU A 158 -3.53 -26.42 -28.41
N GLY A 159 -4.53 -27.03 -29.06
CA GLY A 159 -5.29 -28.15 -28.50
C GLY A 159 -6.52 -27.76 -27.66
N ASP A 160 -6.79 -26.48 -27.43
CA ASP A 160 -8.05 -26.02 -26.84
C ASP A 160 -9.24 -26.32 -27.78
N ARG A 161 -10.40 -26.67 -27.19
CA ARG A 161 -11.61 -27.04 -27.94
C ARG A 161 -12.80 -26.19 -27.51
N GLY A 162 -13.52 -25.60 -28.46
CA GLY A 162 -14.73 -24.82 -28.17
C GLY A 162 -14.41 -23.60 -27.32
N ASP A 163 -15.07 -23.41 -26.19
CA ASP A 163 -14.84 -22.35 -25.19
C ASP A 163 -14.01 -22.86 -23.98
N ARG A 164 -13.37 -24.02 -24.12
CA ARG A 164 -12.63 -24.67 -23.04
C ARG A 164 -11.12 -24.63 -23.26
N GLY A 165 -10.38 -24.38 -22.17
CA GLY A 165 -8.93 -24.42 -22.17
C GLY A 165 -8.36 -24.49 -20.76
N ARG A 166 -7.04 -24.32 -20.66
CA ARG A 166 -6.27 -24.50 -19.41
C ARG A 166 -5.57 -23.26 -18.87
N LEU A 167 -5.66 -22.14 -19.60
CA LEU A 167 -5.02 -20.90 -19.23
C LEU A 167 -6.02 -19.76 -19.31
N PHE A 168 -6.18 -19.05 -18.20
CA PHE A 168 -7.07 -17.91 -18.11
C PHE A 168 -6.32 -16.68 -17.64
N GLU A 169 -6.81 -15.52 -18.04
CA GLU A 169 -6.25 -14.23 -17.68
C GLU A 169 -7.32 -13.34 -17.05
N VAL A 170 -6.98 -12.75 -15.91
CA VAL A 170 -7.74 -11.68 -15.28
C VAL A 170 -6.93 -10.40 -15.42
N ARG A 171 -7.49 -9.40 -16.09
CA ARG A 171 -6.88 -8.08 -16.23
C ARG A 171 -7.28 -7.21 -15.05
N ILE A 172 -6.30 -6.51 -14.49
CA ILE A 172 -6.44 -5.59 -13.38
C ILE A 172 -6.07 -4.20 -13.89
N GLU A 173 -7.04 -3.29 -13.86
CA GLU A 173 -6.87 -1.88 -14.18
C GLU A 173 -6.79 -1.08 -12.88
N HIS A 174 -5.81 -0.19 -12.81
CA HIS A 174 -5.57 0.66 -11.63
C HIS A 174 -6.39 1.94 -11.70
N THR A 175 -6.71 2.52 -10.54
CA THR A 175 -7.14 3.92 -10.52
C THR A 175 -6.00 4.82 -10.99
N PRO A 176 -6.29 5.99 -11.60
CA PRO A 176 -5.25 6.95 -11.99
C PRO A 176 -4.30 7.27 -10.83
N GLN A 177 -3.05 7.55 -11.15
CA GLN A 177 -2.10 8.08 -10.19
C GLN A 177 -2.46 9.51 -9.81
N SER A 178 -1.83 10.03 -8.76
CA SER A 178 -2.10 11.40 -8.29
C SER A 178 -1.78 12.49 -9.30
N ASN A 179 -0.85 12.22 -10.22
CA ASN A 179 -0.50 13.13 -11.31
C ASN A 179 -1.46 13.01 -12.51
N GLY A 180 -2.47 12.13 -12.44
CA GLY A 180 -3.44 11.89 -13.50
C GLY A 180 -3.03 10.79 -14.48
N ASP A 181 -1.81 10.24 -14.38
CA ASP A 181 -1.36 9.17 -15.26
C ASP A 181 -2.12 7.87 -15.02
N ASN A 182 -2.36 7.11 -16.08
CA ASN A 182 -2.97 5.79 -15.99
C ASN A 182 -1.87 4.72 -15.94
N PRO A 183 -1.69 4.00 -14.82
CA PRO A 183 -0.73 2.91 -14.75
C PRO A 183 -1.03 1.82 -15.78
N ALA A 184 0.03 1.16 -16.25
CA ALA A 184 -0.13 -0.03 -17.05
C ALA A 184 -0.86 -1.13 -16.25
N PRO A 185 -1.77 -1.89 -16.88
CA PRO A 185 -2.51 -2.94 -16.20
C PRO A 185 -1.61 -4.08 -15.74
N TRP A 186 -2.06 -4.80 -14.72
CA TRP A 186 -1.50 -6.10 -14.35
C TRP A 186 -2.43 -7.23 -14.79
N PHE A 187 -1.87 -8.44 -14.83
CA PHE A 187 -2.55 -9.62 -15.31
C PHE A 187 -2.30 -10.78 -14.35
N VAL A 188 -3.37 -11.43 -13.91
CA VAL A 188 -3.30 -12.69 -13.17
C VAL A 188 -3.57 -13.82 -14.16
N HIS A 189 -2.59 -14.70 -14.30
CA HIS A 189 -2.72 -15.93 -15.08
C HIS A 189 -3.09 -17.08 -14.16
N ILE A 190 -4.14 -17.80 -14.54
CA ILE A 190 -4.67 -18.95 -13.83
C ILE A 190 -4.47 -20.17 -14.72
N HIS A 191 -3.71 -21.13 -14.23
CA HIS A 191 -3.44 -22.39 -14.91
C HIS A 191 -4.23 -23.52 -14.25
N THR A 192 -4.86 -24.36 -15.07
CA THR A 192 -5.62 -25.55 -14.62
C THR A 192 -5.03 -26.83 -15.21
N ASP A 193 -5.25 -27.95 -14.53
CA ASP A 193 -4.88 -29.28 -15.05
C ASP A 193 -5.84 -29.74 -16.16
N LYS A 194 -7.13 -29.48 -15.96
CA LYS A 194 -8.25 -29.87 -16.81
C LYS A 194 -8.71 -28.70 -17.66
N SER A 195 -9.14 -29.02 -18.87
CA SER A 195 -9.76 -28.04 -19.77
C SER A 195 -11.14 -27.66 -19.24
N VAL A 196 -11.34 -26.39 -18.88
CA VAL A 196 -12.57 -25.83 -18.32
C VAL A 196 -13.01 -24.58 -19.10
N THR A 197 -14.22 -24.08 -18.87
CA THR A 197 -14.68 -22.80 -19.43
C THR A 197 -14.25 -21.63 -18.54
N SER A 198 -14.34 -20.40 -19.06
CA SER A 198 -14.13 -19.18 -18.27
C SER A 198 -15.03 -19.07 -17.05
N ALA A 199 -16.28 -19.51 -17.12
CA ALA A 199 -17.16 -19.56 -15.94
C ALA A 199 -16.76 -20.71 -14.99
N GLY A 200 -16.31 -21.84 -15.54
CA GLY A 200 -15.89 -23.01 -14.78
C GLY A 200 -14.65 -22.75 -13.92
N VAL A 201 -13.70 -21.93 -14.39
CA VAL A 201 -12.49 -21.62 -13.62
C VAL A 201 -12.80 -20.91 -12.30
N CYS A 202 -13.86 -20.10 -12.25
CA CYS A 202 -14.30 -19.41 -11.03
C CYS A 202 -14.83 -20.37 -9.95
N ALA A 203 -15.26 -21.57 -10.34
CA ALA A 203 -15.82 -22.58 -9.44
C ALA A 203 -14.77 -23.60 -8.94
N LEU A 204 -13.55 -23.59 -9.50
CA LEU A 204 -12.50 -24.52 -9.10
C LEU A 204 -11.95 -24.19 -7.71
N HIS A 205 -11.67 -25.23 -6.93
CA HIS A 205 -10.92 -25.07 -5.69
C HIS A 205 -9.46 -24.73 -6.02
N TYR A 206 -8.81 -23.87 -5.23
CA TYR A 206 -7.41 -23.45 -5.47
C TYR A 206 -6.43 -24.62 -5.64
N LYS A 207 -6.68 -25.75 -4.97
CA LYS A 207 -5.91 -27.01 -5.06
C LYS A 207 -5.96 -27.66 -6.45
N GLU A 208 -6.98 -27.35 -7.25
CA GLU A 208 -7.17 -27.86 -8.61
C GLU A 208 -6.45 -26.96 -9.65
N LEU A 209 -5.89 -25.83 -9.21
CA LEU A 209 -5.10 -24.94 -10.03
C LEU A 209 -3.64 -25.40 -10.00
N THR A 210 -3.00 -25.44 -11.15
CA THR A 210 -1.58 -25.84 -11.26
C THR A 210 -0.65 -24.67 -10.97
N ALA A 211 -1.06 -23.45 -11.29
CA ALA A 211 -0.36 -22.21 -10.95
C ALA A 211 -1.28 -21.00 -11.02
N VAL A 212 -1.02 -20.00 -10.19
CA VAL A 212 -1.65 -18.69 -10.25
C VAL A 212 -0.57 -17.63 -10.05
N HIS A 213 -0.30 -16.82 -11.07
CA HIS A 213 0.76 -15.81 -10.99
C HIS A 213 0.36 -14.45 -11.56
N LEU A 214 0.91 -13.41 -10.96
CA LEU A 214 0.78 -12.02 -11.35
C LEU A 214 1.92 -11.62 -12.30
N LYS A 215 1.58 -10.88 -13.34
CA LYS A 215 2.51 -10.30 -14.31
C LYS A 215 2.17 -8.86 -14.64
N THR A 216 3.18 -8.11 -15.04
CA THR A 216 3.03 -6.78 -15.63
C THR A 216 2.62 -6.89 -17.11
N ALA A 217 2.08 -5.81 -17.68
CA ALA A 217 1.82 -5.73 -19.13
C ALA A 217 3.05 -5.96 -20.01
N ARG A 218 4.25 -5.68 -19.51
CA ARG A 218 5.51 -5.90 -20.23
C ARG A 218 5.89 -7.38 -20.31
N GLU A 219 5.46 -8.17 -19.33
CA GLU A 219 5.88 -9.54 -19.13
C GLU A 219 4.79 -10.58 -19.41
N VAL A 220 3.54 -10.13 -19.58
CA VAL A 220 2.36 -11.01 -19.67
C VAL A 220 2.53 -12.12 -20.71
N ASN A 221 3.08 -11.78 -21.88
CA ASN A 221 3.32 -12.70 -23.00
C ASN A 221 4.71 -13.35 -22.99
N LEU A 222 5.53 -13.10 -21.97
CA LEU A 222 6.86 -13.68 -21.83
C LEU A 222 6.80 -14.97 -20.99
N GLY A 223 7.47 -16.00 -21.46
CA GLY A 223 7.45 -17.35 -20.88
C GLY A 223 8.81 -18.04 -20.92
N ALA A 224 8.85 -19.34 -20.59
CA ALA A 224 10.08 -20.12 -20.55
C ALA A 224 10.87 -20.08 -21.87
N ARG A 225 10.18 -20.16 -23.01
CA ARG A 225 10.78 -20.05 -24.34
C ARG A 225 11.52 -18.72 -24.55
N TRP A 226 10.97 -17.62 -24.05
CA TRP A 226 11.66 -16.33 -24.13
C TRP A 226 12.92 -16.32 -23.26
N GLU A 227 12.84 -16.87 -22.04
CA GLU A 227 14.02 -16.99 -21.16
C GLU A 227 15.13 -17.87 -21.78
N GLU A 228 14.76 -18.95 -22.47
CA GLU A 228 15.68 -19.81 -23.21
C GLU A 228 16.37 -19.06 -24.35
N VAL A 229 15.61 -18.32 -25.16
CA VAL A 229 16.15 -17.48 -26.24
C VAL A 229 17.10 -16.43 -25.67
N MET A 230 16.71 -15.73 -24.60
CA MET A 230 17.57 -14.72 -23.97
C MET A 230 18.86 -15.32 -23.42
N ARG A 231 18.80 -16.52 -22.81
CA ARG A 231 19.98 -17.25 -22.35
C ARG A 231 20.89 -17.63 -23.51
N ALA A 232 20.32 -18.10 -24.63
CA ALA A 232 21.08 -18.42 -25.83
C ALA A 232 21.78 -17.19 -26.45
N LEU A 233 21.20 -16.00 -26.27
CA LEU A 233 21.77 -14.71 -26.68
C LEU A 233 22.77 -14.12 -25.67
N GLY A 234 23.16 -14.86 -24.63
CA GLY A 234 24.13 -14.42 -23.62
C GLY A 234 23.53 -13.62 -22.45
N ASN A 235 22.22 -13.38 -22.44
CA ASN A 235 21.53 -12.69 -21.34
C ASN A 235 21.14 -13.68 -20.23
N THR A 236 22.13 -14.20 -19.51
CA THR A 236 21.93 -15.28 -18.52
C THR A 236 21.05 -14.89 -17.33
N GLY A 237 20.95 -13.58 -17.04
CA GLY A 237 20.09 -13.03 -15.98
C GLY A 237 18.65 -12.72 -16.41
N ALA A 238 18.28 -12.91 -17.68
CA ALA A 238 16.93 -12.61 -18.16
C ALA A 238 15.92 -13.57 -17.55
N LYS A 239 15.05 -13.05 -16.69
CA LYS A 239 14.00 -13.80 -16.02
C LYS A 239 12.70 -13.02 -16.05
N VAL A 240 11.60 -13.70 -16.37
CA VAL A 240 10.26 -13.13 -16.29
C VAL A 240 9.80 -13.21 -14.83
N HIS A 241 9.39 -12.09 -14.26
CA HIS A 241 8.81 -12.06 -12.94
C HIS A 241 7.44 -12.76 -12.93
N ARG A 242 7.23 -13.61 -11.92
CA ARG A 242 6.00 -14.40 -11.75
C ARG A 242 5.69 -14.51 -10.26
N ALA A 243 4.97 -13.54 -9.71
CA ALA A 243 4.61 -13.58 -8.30
C ALA A 243 3.39 -14.48 -8.08
N THR A 244 3.52 -15.47 -7.19
CA THR A 244 2.41 -16.36 -6.82
C THR A 244 1.29 -15.59 -6.12
N ILE A 245 0.05 -15.94 -6.43
CA ILE A 245 -1.16 -15.39 -5.80
C ILE A 245 -1.86 -16.49 -5.00
N GLY A 246 -2.10 -16.24 -3.71
CA GLY A 246 -2.79 -17.20 -2.84
C GLY A 246 -4.31 -17.27 -3.05
N SER A 247 -4.93 -18.29 -2.48
CA SER A 247 -6.37 -18.58 -2.65
C SER A 247 -7.29 -17.43 -2.21
N LYS A 248 -6.99 -16.79 -1.07
CA LYS A 248 -7.79 -15.66 -0.54
C LYS A 248 -7.81 -14.49 -1.52
N LEU A 249 -6.63 -14.07 -1.99
CA LEU A 249 -6.50 -12.95 -2.91
C LEU A 249 -7.12 -13.28 -4.28
N LEU A 250 -6.92 -14.49 -4.79
CA LEU A 250 -7.60 -14.93 -6.02
C LEU A 250 -9.12 -14.85 -5.88
N GLY A 251 -9.68 -15.33 -4.76
CA GLY A 251 -11.12 -15.25 -4.49
C GLY A 251 -11.64 -13.81 -4.51
N GLN A 252 -10.93 -12.86 -3.90
CA GLN A 252 -11.28 -11.44 -3.93
C GLN A 252 -11.29 -10.87 -5.35
N LEU A 253 -10.30 -11.23 -6.17
CA LEU A 253 -10.22 -10.78 -7.57
C LEU A 253 -11.35 -11.37 -8.42
N LEU A 254 -11.69 -12.65 -8.24
CA LEU A 254 -12.78 -13.29 -8.97
C LEU A 254 -14.15 -12.67 -8.62
N VAL A 255 -14.38 -12.35 -7.34
CA VAL A 255 -15.59 -11.62 -6.91
C VAL A 255 -15.63 -10.22 -7.53
N ALA A 256 -14.52 -9.48 -7.50
CA ALA A 256 -14.43 -8.17 -8.13
C ALA A 256 -14.67 -8.23 -9.65
N GLY A 257 -14.16 -9.27 -10.32
CA GLY A 257 -14.35 -9.50 -11.75
C GLY A 257 -15.77 -9.90 -12.16
N ALA A 258 -16.52 -10.55 -11.27
CA ALA A 258 -17.92 -10.90 -11.50
C ALA A 258 -18.88 -9.71 -11.34
N GLY A 259 -18.50 -8.69 -10.56
CA GLY A 259 -19.31 -7.50 -10.30
C GLY A 259 -19.40 -6.49 -11.46
N GLY A 260 -18.64 -6.66 -12.54
CA GLY A 260 -18.59 -5.77 -13.70
C GLY A 260 -19.78 -5.86 -14.69
N HIS A 261 -20.93 -6.34 -14.23
CA HIS A 261 -22.20 -6.36 -14.96
C HIS A 261 -23.26 -5.49 -14.27
N GLN A 262 -22.91 -4.25 -13.97
CA GLN A 262 -23.86 -3.18 -13.70
C GLN A 262 -23.53 -1.96 -14.56
#